data_AF-A0A816MFP1-F1
#
_entry.id   AF-A0A816MFP1-F1
#
_cell.length_a   1.000
_cell.length_b   1.000
_cell.length_c   1.000
_cell.angle_alpha   90.00
_cell.angle_beta   90.00
_cell.angle_gamma   90.00
#
_symmetry.space_group_name_H-M   'P 1'
#
loop_
_entity.id
_entity.type
_entity.pdbx_description
1 polymer ?
#
loop_
_entity_poly.entity_id
_entity_poly.type
_entity_poly.pdbx_seq_one_letter_code
_entity_poly.pdbx_strand_id
1 'polypeptide(L)'
;MPGGAFSVNDIQLDQSNQLYVIKLRLCNDQETQKGFYKKKIFKGDRDAVRELFSDMGTSTIVHECSDLDQLYNHMIKLFSSDKLIELDYLKAMGSKNFENKNFQSSIHFFERSLALKQEILSSDDRETAELHYSIAESYYRLKNYHQVIDFCHKALNFNSLLPSDIIMAHSYLGLSYLTKADWNNVDDISLAKYYLQKTLDIDSENQMLGDAMLLDIYQALADINEYYDDFNSAIDYRTRALDICETNEWTDESTEIKENIQAKKLYIIETEQSKT
;
A
#
# COMPACT_ATOMS: atom_id res chain seq x y z
N MET A 1 20.23 6.33 -5.56
CA MET A 1 20.53 7.23 -6.70
C MET A 1 19.61 8.45 -6.59
N PRO A 2 20.04 9.68 -6.93
CA PRO A 2 19.17 10.85 -6.83
C PRO A 2 18.07 10.77 -7.90
N GLY A 3 16.82 10.93 -7.44
CA GLY A 3 15.61 10.70 -8.22
C GLY A 3 15.29 11.83 -9.18
N GLY A 4 15.52 11.61 -10.47
CA GLY A 4 14.89 12.39 -11.52
C GLY A 4 14.30 11.47 -12.58
N ALA A 5 13.20 11.91 -13.20
CA ALA A 5 12.28 11.14 -14.04
C ALA A 5 12.95 10.46 -15.25
N PHE A 6 12.46 9.34 -15.79
CA PHE A 6 13.07 8.62 -16.92
C PHE A 6 12.01 8.13 -17.92
N SER A 7 12.15 8.46 -19.21
CA SER A 7 11.39 7.81 -20.29
C SER A 7 12.25 6.79 -21.05
N VAL A 8 11.65 5.69 -21.54
CA VAL A 8 12.37 4.69 -22.35
C VAL A 8 12.53 5.27 -23.76
N ASN A 9 13.74 5.69 -24.08
CA ASN A 9 13.97 6.48 -25.30
C ASN A 9 14.43 5.60 -26.48
N ASP A 10 15.21 4.55 -26.19
CA ASP A 10 15.84 3.70 -27.20
C ASP A 10 16.37 2.42 -26.51
N ILE A 11 15.95 1.24 -26.98
CA ILE A 11 16.49 -0.05 -26.53
C ILE A 11 17.30 -0.63 -27.69
N GLN A 12 18.62 -0.67 -27.51
CA GLN A 12 19.56 -1.14 -28.53
C GLN A 12 20.27 -2.39 -28.08
N LEU A 13 20.47 -3.33 -29.00
CA LEU A 13 21.44 -4.40 -28.83
C LEU A 13 22.85 -3.86 -29.05
N ASP A 14 23.78 -4.28 -28.21
CA ASP A 14 25.19 -4.07 -28.47
C ASP A 14 25.64 -4.86 -29.72
N GLN A 15 26.85 -4.58 -30.20
CA GLN A 15 27.39 -5.20 -31.42
C GLN A 15 27.50 -6.74 -31.32
N SER A 16 27.41 -7.30 -30.11
CA SER A 16 27.45 -8.75 -29.87
C SER A 16 26.07 -9.41 -29.80
N ASN A 17 24.97 -8.64 -29.86
CA ASN A 17 23.61 -9.09 -29.60
C ASN A 17 23.40 -9.76 -28.22
N GLN A 18 24.29 -9.48 -27.25
CA GLN A 18 24.24 -10.06 -25.91
C GLN A 18 23.79 -9.06 -24.85
N LEU A 19 23.71 -7.76 -25.17
CA LEU A 19 23.45 -6.72 -24.18
C LEU A 19 22.43 -5.71 -24.68
N TYR A 20 21.39 -5.45 -23.90
CA TYR A 20 20.48 -4.33 -24.08
C TYR A 20 21.06 -3.09 -23.43
N VAL A 21 21.14 -2.00 -24.19
CA VAL A 21 21.38 -0.66 -23.66
C VAL A 21 20.05 0.07 -23.66
N ILE A 22 19.40 0.12 -22.51
CA ILE A 22 18.16 0.85 -22.31
C ILE A 22 18.54 2.29 -21.96
N LYS A 23 18.33 3.20 -22.91
CA LYS A 23 18.54 4.64 -22.67
C LYS A 23 17.29 5.20 -22.03
N LEU A 24 17.38 5.39 -20.73
CA LEU A 24 16.42 6.11 -19.91
C LEU A 24 16.75 7.60 -20.00
N ARG A 25 15.77 8.44 -20.39
CA ARG A 25 15.97 9.88 -20.57
C ARG A 25 15.45 10.65 -19.37
N LEU A 26 16.29 11.49 -18.76
CA LEU A 26 15.83 12.30 -17.64
C LEU A 26 14.71 13.30 -18.01
N CYS A 27 13.55 13.25 -17.35
CA CYS A 27 12.37 14.08 -17.63
C CYS A 27 12.00 15.01 -16.44
N ASN A 28 12.86 15.95 -16.05
CA ASN A 28 12.41 16.97 -15.10
C ASN A 28 11.63 18.08 -15.84
N ASP A 29 10.56 18.58 -15.20
CA ASP A 29 9.63 19.62 -15.69
C ASP A 29 10.25 20.99 -15.98
N GLN A 30 11.54 21.16 -15.74
CA GLN A 30 12.26 22.37 -16.12
C GLN A 30 13.37 22.02 -17.09
N GLU A 31 13.21 22.54 -18.31
CA GLU A 31 14.23 22.59 -19.35
C GLU A 31 15.59 22.93 -18.73
N THR A 32 16.48 21.94 -18.59
CA THR A 32 17.91 21.98 -18.98
C THR A 32 18.68 20.75 -18.49
N GLN A 33 19.34 20.07 -19.44
CA GLN A 33 20.43 19.08 -19.29
C GLN A 33 20.09 17.61 -18.94
N LYS A 34 19.57 16.94 -19.98
CA LYS A 34 19.94 15.59 -20.51
C LYS A 34 21.03 14.80 -19.75
N GLY A 35 20.60 13.96 -18.81
CA GLY A 35 21.31 12.73 -18.47
C GLY A 35 20.62 11.54 -19.13
N PHE A 36 21.30 10.79 -19.99
CA PHE A 36 20.83 9.47 -20.42
C PHE A 36 21.37 8.43 -19.45
N TYR A 37 20.48 7.78 -18.72
CA TYR A 37 20.85 6.64 -17.89
C TYR A 37 20.81 5.42 -18.79
N LYS A 38 21.92 4.68 -18.82
CA LYS A 38 22.03 3.47 -19.63
C LYS A 38 21.99 2.28 -18.67
N LYS A 39 20.82 1.64 -18.53
CA LYS A 39 20.77 0.32 -17.88
C LYS A 39 21.20 -0.72 -18.91
N LYS A 40 22.21 -1.50 -18.55
CA LYS A 40 22.76 -2.57 -19.39
C LYS A 40 22.21 -3.89 -18.89
N ILE A 41 21.45 -4.60 -19.71
CA ILE A 41 20.82 -5.88 -19.34
C ILE A 41 21.32 -6.96 -20.30
N PHE A 42 21.80 -8.09 -19.79
CA PHE A 42 22.23 -9.17 -20.66
C PHE A 42 21.04 -9.91 -21.28
N LYS A 43 21.19 -10.38 -22.51
CA LYS A 43 20.19 -11.21 -23.17
C LYS A 43 20.07 -12.53 -22.40
N GLY A 44 18.85 -12.84 -21.94
CA GLY A 44 18.59 -14.01 -21.09
C GLY A 44 18.60 -13.73 -19.59
N ASP A 45 19.05 -12.54 -19.16
CA ASP A 45 19.07 -12.14 -17.75
C ASP A 45 17.69 -11.67 -17.31
N ARG A 46 16.81 -12.63 -16.98
CA ARG A 46 15.42 -12.34 -16.61
C ARG A 46 15.29 -11.58 -15.30
N ASP A 47 16.20 -11.78 -14.36
CA ASP A 47 16.13 -11.08 -13.07
C ASP A 47 16.37 -9.58 -13.26
N ALA A 48 17.30 -9.20 -14.13
CA ALA A 48 17.50 -7.79 -14.49
C ALA A 48 16.27 -7.19 -15.24
N VAL A 49 15.54 -8.00 -16.01
CA VAL A 49 14.27 -7.58 -16.64
C VAL A 49 13.19 -7.34 -15.60
N ARG A 50 13.03 -8.28 -14.66
CA ARG A 50 12.09 -8.16 -13.55
C ARG A 50 12.39 -6.94 -12.70
N GLU A 51 13.64 -6.74 -12.32
CA GLU A 51 14.10 -5.59 -11.55
C GLU A 51 13.74 -4.29 -12.27
N LEU A 52 13.96 -4.21 -13.58
CA LEU A 52 13.59 -3.03 -14.36
C LEU A 52 12.08 -2.78 -14.36
N PHE A 53 11.24 -3.79 -14.54
CA PHE A 53 9.78 -3.61 -14.47
C PHE A 53 9.34 -3.17 -13.06
N SER A 54 9.92 -3.77 -12.01
CA SER A 54 9.68 -3.40 -10.62
C SER A 54 10.06 -1.95 -10.35
N ASP A 55 11.23 -1.53 -10.82
CA ASP A 55 11.68 -0.14 -10.73
C ASP A 55 10.68 0.76 -11.44
N MET A 56 10.34 0.48 -12.70
CA MET A 56 9.43 1.34 -13.48
C MET A 56 8.00 1.39 -12.91
N GLY A 57 7.53 0.31 -12.30
CA GLY A 57 6.21 0.24 -11.69
C GLY A 57 6.07 0.98 -10.36
N THR A 58 7.18 1.14 -9.61
CA THR A 58 7.22 1.80 -8.30
C THR A 58 7.90 3.17 -8.32
N SER A 59 8.32 3.61 -9.51
CA SER A 59 9.04 4.87 -9.62
C SER A 59 8.11 6.03 -9.97
N THR A 60 8.18 7.06 -9.13
CA THR A 60 7.67 8.42 -9.38
C THR A 60 8.29 9.07 -10.64
N ILE A 61 9.35 8.45 -11.15
CA ILE A 61 10.22 8.90 -12.23
C ILE A 61 9.71 8.47 -13.61
N VAL A 62 8.98 7.36 -13.74
CA VAL A 62 8.32 6.98 -15.00
C VAL A 62 6.92 7.55 -14.95
N HIS A 63 6.65 8.62 -15.70
CA HIS A 63 5.36 9.31 -15.57
C HIS A 63 4.19 8.53 -16.20
N GLU A 64 4.45 7.68 -17.19
CA GLU A 64 3.38 7.16 -18.05
C GLU A 64 3.44 5.65 -18.23
N CYS A 65 2.26 5.01 -18.23
CA CYS A 65 2.10 3.60 -18.61
C CYS A 65 2.60 3.31 -20.03
N SER A 66 2.71 4.34 -20.88
CA SER A 66 3.24 4.26 -22.24
C SER A 66 4.70 3.76 -22.28
N ASP A 67 5.52 4.10 -21.28
CA ASP A 67 6.91 3.63 -21.17
C ASP A 67 6.98 2.14 -20.81
N LEU A 68 6.08 1.68 -19.93
CA LEU A 68 5.94 0.25 -19.59
C LEU A 68 5.49 -0.56 -20.81
N ASP A 69 4.55 -0.05 -21.59
CA ASP A 69 4.10 -0.66 -22.85
C ASP A 69 5.24 -0.77 -23.87
N GLN A 70 6.05 0.28 -24.02
CA GLN A 70 7.21 0.27 -24.91
C GLN A 70 8.25 -0.76 -24.48
N LEU A 71 8.59 -0.80 -23.20
CA LEU A 71 9.51 -1.79 -22.66
C LEU A 71 8.97 -3.20 -22.92
N TYR A 72 7.73 -3.48 -22.52
CA TYR A 72 7.10 -4.78 -22.72
C TYR A 72 7.14 -5.23 -24.18
N ASN A 73 6.68 -4.40 -25.12
CA ASN A 73 6.70 -4.70 -26.55
C ASN A 73 8.10 -5.04 -27.09
N HIS A 74 9.15 -4.46 -26.52
CA HIS A 74 10.51 -4.83 -26.86
C HIS A 74 10.90 -6.19 -26.26
N MET A 75 10.63 -6.39 -24.96
CA MET A 75 10.99 -7.62 -24.25
C MET A 75 10.30 -8.87 -24.82
N ILE A 76 9.01 -8.83 -25.17
CA ILE A 76 8.33 -10.03 -25.69
C ILE A 76 8.93 -10.52 -27.00
N LYS A 77 9.39 -9.60 -27.87
CA LYS A 77 10.01 -9.93 -29.16
C LYS A 77 11.33 -10.68 -28.98
N LEU A 78 12.02 -10.42 -27.87
CA LEU A 78 13.36 -10.92 -27.61
C LEU A 78 13.36 -12.23 -26.83
N PHE A 79 12.42 -12.36 -25.90
CA PHE A 79 12.31 -13.52 -25.01
C PHE A 79 11.25 -14.53 -25.46
N SER A 80 10.59 -14.29 -26.60
CA SER A 80 9.61 -15.18 -27.24
C SER A 80 8.40 -15.48 -26.33
N SER A 81 7.48 -14.53 -26.24
CA SER A 81 6.19 -14.65 -25.51
C SER A 81 6.31 -15.37 -24.17
N ASP A 82 7.22 -14.87 -23.35
CA ASP A 82 7.50 -15.42 -22.04
C ASP A 82 6.47 -14.90 -21.02
N LYS A 83 5.67 -15.83 -20.48
CA LYS A 83 4.63 -15.52 -19.50
C LYS A 83 5.20 -14.85 -18.24
N LEU A 84 6.46 -15.09 -17.87
CA LEU A 84 7.08 -14.44 -16.72
C LEU A 84 7.32 -12.94 -16.99
N ILE A 85 7.74 -12.57 -18.20
CA ILE A 85 7.86 -11.15 -18.60
C ILE A 85 6.49 -10.48 -18.65
N GLU A 86 5.46 -11.19 -19.12
CA GLU A 86 4.08 -10.66 -19.06
C GLU A 86 3.61 -10.47 -17.62
N LEU A 87 3.92 -11.40 -16.72
CA LEU A 87 3.62 -11.26 -15.29
C LEU A 87 4.31 -10.02 -14.69
N ASP A 88 5.62 -9.85 -14.94
CA ASP A 88 6.38 -8.71 -14.42
C ASP A 88 5.85 -7.37 -14.97
N TYR A 89 5.47 -7.33 -16.26
CA TYR A 89 4.83 -6.17 -16.88
C TYR A 89 3.46 -5.86 -16.27
N LEU A 90 2.58 -6.86 -16.10
CA LEU A 90 1.25 -6.66 -15.52
C LEU A 90 1.34 -6.16 -14.08
N LYS A 91 2.27 -6.71 -13.28
CA LYS A 91 2.57 -6.23 -11.92
C LYS A 91 3.00 -4.76 -11.95
N ALA A 92 3.94 -4.41 -12.82
CA ALA A 92 4.42 -3.03 -12.95
C ALA A 92 3.31 -2.06 -13.39
N MET A 93 2.43 -2.48 -14.31
CA MET A 93 1.26 -1.70 -14.72
C MET A 93 0.26 -1.50 -13.59
N GLY A 94 0.04 -2.53 -12.76
CA GLY A 94 -0.77 -2.42 -11.55
C GLY A 94 -0.23 -1.36 -10.60
N SER A 95 1.04 -1.48 -10.21
CA SER A 95 1.72 -0.53 -9.32
C SER A 95 1.71 0.89 -9.88
N LYS A 96 1.99 1.07 -11.17
CA LYS A 96 1.97 2.40 -11.81
C LYS A 96 0.59 3.03 -11.80
N ASN A 97 -0.46 2.24 -12.05
CA ASN A 97 -1.83 2.75 -11.98
C ASN A 97 -2.24 3.08 -10.54
N PHE A 98 -1.76 2.33 -9.55
CA PHE A 98 -1.97 2.64 -8.14
C PHE A 98 -1.35 4.00 -7.77
N GLU A 99 -0.09 4.23 -8.14
CA GLU A 99 0.60 5.51 -7.93
C GLU A 99 -0.12 6.68 -8.60
N ASN A 100 -0.60 6.46 -9.83
CA ASN A 100 -1.38 7.43 -10.59
C ASN A 100 -2.82 7.60 -10.06
N LYS A 101 -3.17 6.96 -8.92
CA LYS A 101 -4.50 6.95 -8.29
C LYS A 101 -5.62 6.38 -9.18
N ASN A 102 -5.26 5.64 -10.23
CA ASN A 102 -6.17 4.91 -11.11
C ASN A 102 -6.48 3.52 -10.52
N PHE A 103 -7.10 3.51 -9.34
CA PHE A 103 -7.24 2.28 -8.54
C PHE A 103 -8.04 1.17 -9.23
N GLN A 104 -9.03 1.50 -10.06
CA GLN A 104 -9.77 0.49 -10.83
C GLN A 104 -8.87 -0.22 -11.87
N SER A 105 -7.99 0.53 -12.54
CA SER A 105 -7.01 -0.03 -13.47
C SER A 105 -5.95 -0.84 -12.73
N SER A 106 -5.49 -0.35 -11.57
CA SER A 106 -4.57 -1.07 -10.68
C SER A 106 -5.11 -2.49 -10.36
N ILE A 107 -6.37 -2.56 -9.89
CA ILE A 107 -7.05 -3.83 -9.61
C ILE A 107 -7.08 -4.72 -10.84
N HIS A 108 -7.50 -4.18 -12.00
CA HIS A 108 -7.57 -4.95 -13.24
C HIS A 108 -6.22 -5.60 -13.61
N PHE A 109 -5.12 -4.85 -13.50
CA PHE A 109 -3.79 -5.37 -13.81
C PHE A 109 -3.31 -6.40 -12.78
N PHE A 110 -3.52 -6.16 -11.48
CA PHE A 110 -3.13 -7.13 -10.44
C PHE A 110 -3.95 -8.43 -10.50
N GLU A 111 -5.25 -8.36 -10.81
CA GLU A 111 -6.08 -9.56 -11.03
C GLU A 111 -5.60 -10.37 -12.24
N ARG A 112 -5.20 -9.70 -13.33
CA ARG A 112 -4.57 -10.36 -14.48
C ARG A 112 -3.23 -11.01 -14.12
N SER A 113 -2.40 -10.35 -13.32
CA SER A 113 -1.16 -10.92 -12.79
C SER A 113 -1.45 -12.19 -11.97
N LEU A 114 -2.46 -12.14 -11.11
CA LEU A 114 -2.87 -13.29 -10.29
C LEU A 114 -3.34 -14.47 -11.14
N ALA A 115 -4.18 -14.21 -12.15
CA ALA A 115 -4.66 -15.23 -13.09
C ALA A 115 -3.49 -15.86 -13.87
N LEU A 116 -2.57 -15.03 -14.40
CA LEU A 116 -1.41 -15.52 -15.12
C LEU A 116 -0.48 -16.34 -14.23
N LYS A 117 -0.35 -15.96 -12.96
CA LYS A 117 0.46 -16.69 -12.00
C LYS A 117 -0.06 -18.10 -11.72
N GLN A 118 -1.38 -18.26 -11.65
CA GLN A 118 -2.03 -19.57 -11.55
C GLN A 118 -1.70 -20.46 -12.75
N GLU A 119 -1.55 -19.88 -13.94
CA GLU A 119 -1.14 -20.62 -15.15
C GLU A 119 0.35 -21.01 -15.16
N ILE A 120 1.23 -20.19 -14.58
CA ILE A 120 2.68 -20.38 -14.62
C ILE A 120 3.12 -21.54 -13.69
N LEU A 121 2.24 -22.11 -12.86
CA LEU A 121 2.57 -23.11 -11.83
C LEU A 121 3.77 -22.69 -10.96
N SER A 122 3.96 -21.37 -10.80
CA SER A 122 5.01 -20.81 -9.94
C SER A 122 4.61 -21.01 -8.49
N SER A 123 5.49 -21.61 -7.70
CA SER A 123 5.32 -21.80 -6.26
C SER A 123 5.73 -20.57 -5.44
N ASP A 124 5.83 -19.39 -6.06
CA ASP A 124 6.17 -18.17 -5.33
C ASP A 124 4.93 -17.67 -4.56
N ASP A 125 4.72 -18.26 -3.40
CA ASP A 125 3.67 -17.93 -2.45
C ASP A 125 3.75 -16.46 -2.01
N ARG A 126 4.96 -15.89 -1.94
CA ARG A 126 5.18 -14.51 -1.50
C ARG A 126 4.58 -13.51 -2.46
N GLU A 127 4.96 -13.59 -3.73
CA GLU A 127 4.43 -12.67 -4.73
C GLU A 127 2.90 -12.84 -4.91
N THR A 128 2.34 -14.03 -4.62
CA THR A 128 0.88 -14.25 -4.63
C THR A 128 0.21 -13.50 -3.47
N ALA A 129 0.82 -13.57 -2.28
CA ALA A 129 0.39 -12.80 -1.11
C ALA A 129 0.44 -11.29 -1.38
N GLU A 130 1.54 -10.81 -1.96
CA GLU A 130 1.74 -9.40 -2.33
C GLU A 130 0.65 -8.93 -3.32
N LEU A 131 0.30 -9.74 -4.34
CA LEU A 131 -0.77 -9.41 -5.28
C LEU A 131 -2.13 -9.28 -4.58
N HIS A 132 -2.49 -10.20 -3.69
CA HIS A 132 -3.73 -10.09 -2.92
C HIS A 132 -3.74 -8.82 -2.06
N TYR A 133 -2.61 -8.50 -1.42
CA TYR A 133 -2.46 -7.28 -0.63
C TYR A 133 -2.62 -6.02 -1.48
N SER A 134 -1.95 -5.91 -2.63
CA SER A 134 -2.05 -4.73 -3.51
C SER A 134 -3.46 -4.53 -4.09
N ILE A 135 -4.21 -5.62 -4.32
CA ILE A 135 -5.63 -5.54 -4.69
C ILE A 135 -6.45 -5.01 -3.51
N ALA A 136 -6.24 -5.52 -2.30
CA ALA A 136 -6.93 -5.04 -1.09
C ALA A 136 -6.67 -3.55 -0.86
N GLU A 137 -5.41 -3.11 -0.98
CA GLU A 137 -5.03 -1.72 -0.85
C GLU A 137 -5.73 -0.83 -1.91
N SER A 138 -5.78 -1.27 -3.16
CA SER A 138 -6.49 -0.55 -4.21
C SER A 138 -7.99 -0.42 -3.91
N TYR A 139 -8.63 -1.48 -3.40
CA TYR A 139 -10.03 -1.42 -2.96
C TYR A 139 -10.23 -0.51 -1.74
N TYR A 140 -9.27 -0.45 -0.83
CA TYR A 140 -9.31 0.43 0.34
C TYR A 140 -9.33 1.89 -0.11
N ARG A 141 -8.50 2.25 -1.09
CA ARG A 141 -8.49 3.60 -1.69
C ARG A 141 -9.79 3.94 -2.44
N LEU A 142 -10.52 2.93 -2.92
CA LEU A 142 -11.86 3.08 -3.49
C LEU A 142 -12.98 3.02 -2.44
N LYS A 143 -12.65 2.86 -1.14
CA LYS A 143 -13.61 2.69 -0.04
C LYS A 143 -14.53 1.47 -0.21
N ASN A 144 -14.10 0.45 -0.93
CA ASN A 144 -14.84 -0.80 -1.09
C ASN A 144 -14.44 -1.80 -0.01
N TYR A 145 -14.88 -1.53 1.22
CA TYR A 145 -14.44 -2.23 2.44
C TYR A 145 -14.75 -3.74 2.44
N HIS A 146 -15.80 -4.19 1.74
CA HIS A 146 -16.08 -5.62 1.59
C HIS A 146 -14.97 -6.35 0.83
N GLN A 147 -14.50 -5.76 -0.27
CA GLN A 147 -13.41 -6.34 -1.07
C GLN A 147 -12.07 -6.23 -0.34
N VAL A 148 -11.83 -5.16 0.42
CA VAL A 148 -10.66 -5.05 1.30
C VAL A 148 -10.58 -6.25 2.24
N ILE A 149 -11.69 -6.55 2.94
CA ILE A 149 -11.74 -7.66 3.90
C ILE A 149 -11.39 -8.99 3.23
N ASP A 150 -12.03 -9.31 2.10
CA ASP A 150 -11.79 -10.56 1.38
C ASP A 150 -10.32 -10.70 0.93
N PHE A 151 -9.76 -9.66 0.31
CA PHE A 151 -8.40 -9.71 -0.21
C PHE A 151 -7.32 -9.62 0.88
N CYS A 152 -7.53 -8.88 1.98
CA CYS A 152 -6.61 -8.89 3.12
C CYS A 152 -6.53 -10.27 3.77
N HIS A 153 -7.65 -10.97 3.95
CA HIS A 153 -7.64 -12.35 4.44
C HIS A 153 -6.90 -13.29 3.50
N LYS A 154 -7.15 -13.17 2.18
CA LYS A 154 -6.41 -13.95 1.17
C LYS A 154 -4.90 -13.73 1.25
N ALA A 155 -4.47 -12.48 1.43
CA ALA A 155 -3.04 -12.15 1.58
C ALA A 155 -2.45 -12.75 2.87
N LEU A 156 -3.15 -12.58 4.00
CA LEU A 156 -2.69 -13.04 5.32
C LEU A 156 -2.69 -14.57 5.48
N ASN A 157 -3.36 -15.32 4.60
CA ASN A 157 -3.28 -16.78 4.57
C ASN A 157 -1.90 -17.30 4.12
N PHE A 158 -1.05 -16.44 3.56
CA PHE A 158 0.31 -16.79 3.17
C PHE A 158 1.32 -16.40 4.25
N ASN A 159 2.12 -17.36 4.71
CA ASN A 159 3.17 -17.14 5.72
C ASN A 159 4.38 -16.35 5.20
N SER A 160 4.41 -16.03 3.90
CA SER A 160 5.52 -15.39 3.20
C SER A 160 5.35 -13.88 3.01
N LEU A 161 4.23 -13.32 3.46
CA LEU A 161 3.97 -11.88 3.42
C LEU A 161 4.94 -11.13 4.34
N LEU A 162 5.42 -9.96 3.91
CA LEU A 162 6.38 -9.17 4.70
C LEU A 162 5.72 -8.60 5.97
N PRO A 163 6.50 -8.38 7.05
CA PRO A 163 5.97 -7.75 8.27
C PRO A 163 5.24 -6.43 8.02
N SER A 164 5.76 -5.55 7.14
CA SER A 164 5.10 -4.29 6.76
C SER A 164 3.71 -4.49 6.19
N ASP A 165 3.57 -5.48 5.31
CA ASP A 165 2.33 -5.75 4.58
C ASP A 165 1.34 -6.50 5.47
N ILE A 166 1.83 -7.32 6.41
CA ILE A 166 1.02 -7.94 7.46
C ILE A 166 0.43 -6.86 8.37
N ILE A 167 1.25 -5.92 8.83
CA ILE A 167 0.82 -4.78 9.65
C ILE A 167 -0.26 -4.01 8.89
N MET A 168 -0.02 -3.66 7.63
CA MET A 168 -0.96 -2.88 6.85
C MET A 168 -2.25 -3.63 6.51
N ALA A 169 -2.17 -4.93 6.19
CA ALA A 169 -3.34 -5.77 5.97
C ALA A 169 -4.22 -5.86 7.22
N HIS A 170 -3.63 -5.97 8.42
CA HIS A 170 -4.37 -5.92 9.67
C HIS A 170 -4.99 -4.52 9.92
N SER A 171 -4.28 -3.44 9.62
CA SER A 171 -4.81 -2.07 9.73
C SER A 171 -6.05 -1.90 8.83
N TYR A 172 -5.93 -2.28 7.56
CA TYR A 172 -7.02 -2.20 6.59
C TYR A 172 -8.21 -3.08 6.99
N LEU A 173 -7.99 -4.28 7.54
CA LEU A 173 -9.06 -5.10 8.10
C LEU A 173 -9.79 -4.38 9.23
N GLY A 174 -9.05 -3.88 10.22
CA GLY A 174 -9.60 -3.20 11.39
C GLY A 174 -10.47 -2.00 10.99
N LEU A 175 -9.93 -1.11 10.16
CA LEU A 175 -10.65 0.07 9.66
C LEU A 175 -11.83 -0.29 8.77
N SER A 176 -11.71 -1.34 7.94
CA SER A 176 -12.80 -1.79 7.06
C SER A 176 -13.96 -2.42 7.83
N TYR A 177 -13.68 -3.23 8.85
CA TYR A 177 -14.72 -3.77 9.72
C TYR A 177 -15.42 -2.64 10.48
N LEU A 178 -14.67 -1.68 11.04
CA LEU A 178 -15.26 -0.55 11.75
C LEU A 178 -16.15 0.30 10.83
N THR A 179 -15.68 0.60 9.62
CA THR A 179 -16.43 1.45 8.68
C THR A 179 -17.69 0.76 8.16
N LYS A 180 -17.65 -0.56 7.99
CA LYS A 180 -18.82 -1.36 7.58
C LYS A 180 -19.78 -1.60 8.75
N ALA A 181 -19.30 -1.55 9.99
CA ALA A 181 -20.08 -1.92 11.16
C ALA A 181 -21.34 -1.06 11.23
N ASP A 182 -22.49 -1.72 11.35
CA ASP A 182 -23.61 -1.12 12.02
C ASP A 182 -23.24 -1.08 13.50
N TRP A 183 -23.29 0.08 14.15
CA TRP A 183 -22.94 0.20 15.57
C TRP A 183 -23.91 -0.58 16.49
N ASN A 184 -24.97 -1.17 15.94
CA ASN A 184 -25.81 -2.15 16.63
C ASN A 184 -25.31 -3.60 16.49
N ASN A 185 -24.30 -3.85 15.64
CA ASN A 185 -23.69 -5.16 15.41
C ASN A 185 -22.31 -5.24 16.09
N VAL A 186 -22.30 -5.86 17.28
CA VAL A 186 -21.11 -6.00 18.14
C VAL A 186 -20.02 -6.86 17.49
N ASP A 187 -20.36 -7.77 16.57
CA ASP A 187 -19.40 -8.71 15.99
C ASP A 187 -18.37 -8.00 15.09
N ASP A 188 -18.83 -7.10 14.21
CA ASP A 188 -17.95 -6.32 13.32
C ASP A 188 -17.05 -5.37 14.14
N ILE A 189 -17.60 -4.74 15.19
CA ILE A 189 -16.85 -3.85 16.10
C ILE A 189 -15.77 -4.64 16.86
N SER A 190 -16.11 -5.84 17.32
CA SER A 190 -15.17 -6.72 18.02
C SER A 190 -14.03 -7.16 17.11
N LEU A 191 -14.33 -7.51 15.86
CA LEU A 191 -13.32 -7.81 14.84
C LEU A 191 -12.45 -6.59 14.53
N ALA A 192 -13.04 -5.40 14.41
CA ALA A 192 -12.30 -4.17 14.21
C ALA A 192 -11.30 -3.94 15.35
N LYS A 193 -11.75 -4.01 16.61
CA LYS A 193 -10.88 -3.88 17.79
C LYS A 193 -9.74 -4.90 17.78
N TYR A 194 -10.06 -6.16 17.48
CA TYR A 194 -9.08 -7.23 17.41
C TYR A 194 -7.98 -6.93 16.39
N TYR A 195 -8.34 -6.56 15.16
CA TYR A 195 -7.36 -6.31 14.10
C TYR A 195 -6.53 -5.05 14.36
N LEU A 196 -7.16 -3.97 14.84
CA LEU A 196 -6.44 -2.73 15.18
C LEU A 196 -5.46 -2.94 16.33
N GLN A 197 -5.84 -3.71 17.37
CA GLN A 197 -4.92 -4.04 18.45
C GLN A 197 -3.78 -4.93 17.95
N LYS A 198 -4.09 -5.93 17.12
CA LYS A 198 -3.07 -6.80 16.53
C LYS A 198 -2.07 -6.02 15.68
N THR A 199 -2.53 -5.02 14.94
CA THR A 199 -1.66 -4.08 14.22
C THR A 199 -0.68 -3.38 15.17
N LEU A 200 -1.17 -2.80 16.28
CA LEU A 200 -0.31 -2.13 17.26
C LEU A 200 0.67 -3.10 17.93
N ASP A 201 0.25 -4.32 18.21
CA ASP A 201 1.11 -5.33 18.83
C ASP A 201 2.28 -5.69 17.91
N ILE A 202 2.02 -5.95 16.63
CA ILE A 202 3.06 -6.26 15.64
C ILE A 202 3.95 -5.03 15.37
N ASP A 203 3.36 -3.85 15.26
CA ASP A 203 4.12 -2.62 15.01
C ASP A 203 4.99 -2.23 16.21
N SER A 204 4.59 -2.54 17.45
CA SER A 204 5.40 -2.27 18.64
C SER A 204 6.78 -2.94 18.61
N GLU A 205 6.90 -4.07 17.89
CA GLU A 205 8.16 -4.80 17.70
C GLU A 205 9.00 -4.27 16.53
N ASN A 206 8.38 -3.59 15.56
CA ASN A 206 8.98 -3.30 14.26
C ASN A 206 9.06 -1.80 13.89
N GLN A 207 8.20 -0.96 14.48
CA GLN A 207 8.09 0.49 14.26
C GLN A 207 8.05 0.87 12.76
N MET A 208 7.12 0.27 12.02
CA MET A 208 6.99 0.41 10.57
C MET A 208 5.79 1.27 10.13
N LEU A 209 4.82 1.49 11.01
CA LEU A 209 3.66 2.33 10.71
C LEU A 209 4.04 3.81 10.61
N GLY A 210 3.50 4.48 9.60
CA GLY A 210 3.55 5.93 9.50
C GLY A 210 2.52 6.60 10.41
N ASP A 211 2.82 7.83 10.81
CA ASP A 211 2.02 8.65 11.72
C ASP A 211 0.55 8.79 11.32
N ALA A 212 0.26 8.96 10.02
CA ALA A 212 -1.12 9.06 9.54
C ALA A 212 -1.93 7.79 9.80
N MET A 213 -1.33 6.60 9.63
CA MET A 213 -2.01 5.33 9.91
C MET A 213 -2.15 5.09 11.41
N LEU A 214 -1.13 5.43 12.21
CA LEU A 214 -1.22 5.36 13.67
C LEU A 214 -2.33 6.28 14.21
N LEU A 215 -2.47 7.48 13.65
CA LEU A 215 -3.54 8.41 13.98
C LEU A 215 -4.91 7.77 13.75
N ASP A 216 -5.16 7.26 12.54
CA ASP A 216 -6.43 6.59 12.19
C ASP A 216 -6.73 5.43 13.14
N ILE A 217 -5.73 4.62 13.47
CA ILE A 217 -5.88 3.46 14.38
C ILE A 217 -6.23 3.91 15.80
N TYR A 218 -5.54 4.92 16.35
CA TYR A 218 -5.83 5.40 17.70
C TYR A 218 -7.21 6.06 17.79
N GLN A 219 -7.61 6.84 16.78
CA GLN A 219 -8.96 7.41 16.74
C GLN A 219 -10.02 6.30 16.67
N ALA A 220 -9.84 5.31 15.79
CA ALA A 220 -10.73 4.16 15.68
C ALA A 220 -10.83 3.38 17.00
N LEU A 221 -9.71 3.10 17.67
CA LEU A 221 -9.72 2.42 18.97
C LEU A 221 -10.37 3.29 20.05
N ALA A 222 -10.18 4.61 20.03
CA ALA A 222 -10.87 5.49 20.96
C ALA A 222 -12.40 5.39 20.79
N ASP A 223 -12.90 5.52 19.57
CA ASP A 223 -14.33 5.46 19.27
C ASP A 223 -14.94 4.11 19.63
N ILE A 224 -14.22 3.02 19.37
CA ILE A 224 -14.62 1.67 19.82
C ILE A 224 -14.73 1.60 21.34
N ASN A 225 -13.76 2.16 22.09
CA ASN A 225 -13.83 2.13 23.55
C ASN A 225 -14.94 3.03 24.10
N GLU A 226 -15.24 4.16 23.45
CA GLU A 226 -16.41 4.97 23.80
C GLU A 226 -17.72 4.22 23.61
N TYR A 227 -17.82 3.44 22.54
CA TYR A 227 -18.99 2.59 22.30
C TYR A 227 -19.21 1.56 23.41
N TYR A 228 -18.12 1.07 24.01
CA TYR A 228 -18.18 0.16 25.17
C TYR A 228 -18.22 0.90 26.53
N ASP A 229 -18.46 2.22 26.53
CA ASP A 229 -18.43 3.09 27.72
C ASP A 229 -17.10 3.07 28.51
N ASP A 230 -16.00 2.62 27.88
CA ASP A 230 -14.64 2.68 28.43
C ASP A 230 -13.97 4.01 28.08
N PHE A 231 -14.48 5.08 28.70
CA PHE A 231 -14.02 6.44 28.43
C PHE A 231 -12.57 6.68 28.83
N ASN A 232 -12.04 5.93 29.80
CA ASN A 232 -10.64 6.07 30.22
C ASN A 232 -9.69 5.58 29.12
N SER A 233 -9.94 4.39 28.56
CA SER A 233 -9.17 3.91 27.41
C SER A 233 -9.39 4.78 26.17
N ALA A 234 -10.61 5.28 25.95
CA ALA A 234 -10.85 6.21 24.85
C ALA A 234 -10.01 7.50 24.96
N ILE A 235 -9.92 8.08 26.16
CA ILE A 235 -9.08 9.25 26.43
C ILE A 235 -7.59 8.93 26.24
N ASP A 236 -7.13 7.75 26.66
CA ASP A 236 -5.74 7.32 26.46
C ASP A 236 -5.38 7.27 24.97
N TYR A 237 -6.18 6.58 24.15
CA TYR A 237 -5.94 6.52 22.70
C TYR A 237 -6.04 7.90 22.04
N ARG A 238 -7.00 8.75 22.42
CA ARG A 238 -7.06 10.13 21.91
C ARG A 238 -5.86 10.97 22.32
N THR A 239 -5.29 10.73 23.49
CA THR A 239 -4.06 11.41 23.92
C THR A 239 -2.88 11.00 23.04
N ARG A 240 -2.74 9.70 22.72
CA ARG A 240 -1.72 9.22 21.78
C ARG A 240 -1.91 9.76 20.35
N ALA A 241 -3.16 9.86 19.91
CA ALA A 241 -3.52 10.50 18.64
C ALA A 241 -3.12 11.99 18.63
N LEU A 242 -3.38 12.69 19.74
CA LEU A 242 -3.02 14.10 19.90
C LEU A 242 -1.51 14.31 19.84
N ASP A 243 -0.73 13.46 20.50
CA ASP A 243 0.73 13.54 20.49
C ASP A 243 1.29 13.46 19.06
N ILE A 244 0.70 12.61 18.20
CA ILE A 244 1.05 12.53 16.77
C ILE A 244 0.73 13.85 16.06
N CYS A 245 -0.49 14.37 16.23
CA CYS A 245 -0.92 15.62 15.60
C CYS A 245 -0.05 16.81 16.03
N GLU A 246 0.29 16.92 17.33
CA GLU A 246 1.15 17.98 17.84
C GLU A 246 2.58 17.86 17.32
N THR A 247 3.12 16.63 17.24
CA THR A 247 4.46 16.37 16.69
C THR A 247 4.54 16.76 15.21
N ASN A 248 3.47 16.55 14.44
CA ASN A 248 3.40 16.84 13.02
C ASN A 248 2.82 18.23 12.67
N GLU A 249 2.51 19.06 13.68
CA GLU A 249 1.88 20.38 13.51
C GLU A 249 0.52 20.33 12.76
N TRP A 250 -0.25 19.25 12.91
CA TRP A 250 -1.61 19.09 12.38
C TRP A 250 -2.62 19.82 13.27
N THR A 251 -2.72 21.13 13.07
CA THR A 251 -3.42 22.04 14.00
C THR A 251 -4.93 21.80 14.08
N ASP A 252 -5.57 21.46 12.97
CA ASP A 252 -7.02 21.30 12.90
C ASP A 252 -7.44 20.03 13.65
N GLU A 253 -6.79 18.91 13.35
CA GLU A 253 -7.01 17.61 14.00
C GLU A 253 -6.67 17.67 15.50
N SER A 254 -5.57 18.34 15.87
CA SER A 254 -5.19 18.48 17.28
C SER A 254 -6.23 19.24 18.10
N THR A 255 -6.90 20.24 17.50
CA THR A 255 -7.93 21.03 18.17
C THR A 255 -9.18 20.19 18.44
N GLU A 256 -9.63 19.46 17.43
CA GLU A 256 -10.79 18.56 17.56
C GLU A 256 -10.55 17.47 18.62
N ILE A 257 -9.37 16.86 18.63
CA ILE A 257 -9.03 15.82 19.61
C ILE A 257 -9.00 16.39 21.03
N LYS A 258 -8.48 17.61 21.24
CA LYS A 258 -8.47 18.29 22.55
C LYS A 258 -9.88 18.53 23.09
N GLU A 259 -10.78 19.04 22.23
CA GLU A 259 -12.18 19.27 22.60
C GLU A 259 -12.87 17.97 22.99
N ASN A 260 -12.66 16.91 22.22
CA ASN A 260 -13.19 15.58 22.49
C ASN A 260 -12.71 15.02 23.84
N ILE A 261 -11.41 15.12 24.14
CA ILE A 261 -10.85 14.71 25.44
C ILE A 261 -11.48 15.51 26.58
N GLN A 262 -11.60 16.83 26.43
CA GLN A 262 -12.17 17.69 27.47
C GLN A 262 -13.64 17.36 27.75
N ALA A 263 -14.45 17.20 26.71
CA ALA A 263 -15.86 16.84 26.82
C ALA A 263 -16.06 15.52 27.58
N LYS A 264 -15.23 14.51 27.29
CA LYS A 264 -15.33 13.20 27.93
C LYS A 264 -14.87 13.20 29.38
N LYS A 265 -13.80 13.94 29.70
CA LYS A 265 -13.38 14.15 31.10
C LYS A 265 -14.49 14.80 31.93
N LEU A 266 -15.20 15.78 31.37
CA LEU A 266 -16.31 16.43 32.05
C LEU A 266 -17.46 15.44 32.30
N TYR A 267 -17.83 14.65 31.30
CA TYR A 267 -18.87 13.63 31.43
C TYR A 267 -18.58 12.60 32.54
N ILE A 268 -17.33 12.13 32.65
CA ILE A 268 -16.92 11.21 33.73
C ILE A 268 -17.13 11.87 35.10
N ILE A 269 -16.70 13.12 35.28
CA ILE A 269 -16.85 13.86 36.53
C ILE A 269 -18.34 14.01 36.91
N GLU A 270 -19.19 14.40 35.96
CA GLU A 270 -20.64 14.59 36.19
C GLU A 270 -21.35 13.27 36.53
N THR A 271 -20.97 12.18 35.87
CA THR A 271 -21.55 10.85 36.14
C THR A 271 -21.08 10.23 37.44
N GLU A 272 -19.88 10.56 37.92
CA GLU A 272 -19.40 10.17 39.25
C GLU A 272 -20.09 10.98 40.36
N GLN A 273 -20.23 12.30 40.17
CA GLN A 273 -20.89 13.19 41.14
C GLN A 273 -22.39 12.90 41.30
N SER A 274 -23.07 12.41 40.25
CA SER A 274 -24.49 12.02 40.32
C SER A 274 -24.73 10.68 41.02
N LYS A 275 -23.68 9.90 41.31
CA LYS A 275 -23.75 8.63 42.05
C LYS A 275 -23.46 8.78 43.55
N THR A 276 -22.98 9.94 43.99
CA THR A 276 -22.70 10.30 45.41
C THR A 276 -23.81 11.13 46.03
#